data_AF-A0A819Q2D6-F1
#
_entry.id   AF-A0A819Q2D6-F1
#
_cell.length_a   1.000
_cell.length_b   1.000
_cell.length_c   1.000
_cell.angle_alpha   90.00
_cell.angle_beta   90.00
_cell.angle_gamma   90.00
#
_symmetry.space_group_name_H-M   'P 1'
#
loop_
_entity.id
_entity.type
_entity.pdbx_description
1 polymer ?
#
loop_
_entity_poly.entity_id
_entity_poly.type
_entity_poly.pdbx_seq_one_letter_code
_entity_poly.pdbx_strand_id
1 'polypeptide(L)'
;MPEEFRDCFVGEKGYDALKKLMRNGNDFCTDIAKCLQERSDAETAYARALRKNGDTLQKLAGRAKGTLFTAFTVLGTLISKESEAHSTMANILLTDISIPMKNLAETQYKERKSIEETLNGKFKEWNNAKDIDNKCRSRHFEKSREIEALHLNISSLPKTSRRMARDSTKENIMSTPLVMSCVLPGGRHISASEK
;
A
#
# COMPACT_ATOMS: atom_id res chain seq x y z
N MET A 1 2.62 -5.61 23.86
CA MET A 1 3.72 -5.54 22.88
C MET A 1 3.13 -4.93 21.63
N PRO A 2 3.69 -3.83 21.08
CA PRO A 2 3.26 -3.36 19.76
C PRO A 2 3.53 -4.48 18.75
N GLU A 3 2.55 -4.84 17.93
CA GLU A 3 2.78 -5.77 16.82
C GLU A 3 3.78 -5.12 15.86
N GLU A 4 4.82 -5.87 15.48
CA GLU A 4 5.79 -5.39 14.51
C GLU A 4 5.12 -5.30 13.12
N PHE A 5 5.41 -4.25 12.35
CA PHE A 5 4.75 -3.97 11.06
C PHE A 5 4.70 -5.17 10.10
N ARG A 6 5.72 -6.03 10.13
CA ARG A 6 5.80 -7.25 9.31
C ARG A 6 4.69 -8.26 9.60
N ASP A 7 4.13 -8.25 10.80
CA ASP A 7 3.15 -9.23 11.26
C ASP A 7 1.70 -8.73 11.02
N CYS A 8 1.51 -7.41 10.88
CA CYS A 8 0.19 -6.78 10.75
C CYS A 8 -0.55 -7.06 9.43
N PHE A 9 0.17 -7.49 8.40
CA PHE A 9 -0.37 -7.68 7.04
C PHE A 9 -0.19 -9.10 6.52
N VAL A 10 -0.02 -10.07 7.43
CA VAL A 10 0.06 -11.49 7.11
C VAL A 10 -1.35 -12.04 6.88
N GLY A 11 -1.57 -12.70 5.74
CA GLY A 11 -2.85 -13.35 5.41
C GLY A 11 -3.38 -12.98 4.03
N GLU A 12 -4.47 -13.63 3.63
CA GLU A 12 -5.01 -13.58 2.25
C GLU A 12 -5.38 -12.17 1.77
N LYS A 13 -5.79 -11.27 2.69
CA LYS A 13 -6.18 -9.88 2.38
C LYS A 13 -5.21 -8.83 2.94
N GLY A 14 -4.13 -9.24 3.60
CA GLY A 14 -3.23 -8.32 4.29
C GLY A 14 -2.51 -7.37 3.33
N TYR A 15 -2.01 -7.90 2.21
CA TYR A 15 -1.36 -7.09 1.18
C TYR A 15 -2.32 -6.07 0.51
N ASP A 16 -3.59 -6.45 0.29
CA ASP A 16 -4.58 -5.52 -0.25
C ASP A 16 -4.91 -4.39 0.73
N ALA A 17 -5.01 -4.69 2.03
CA ALA A 17 -5.17 -3.68 3.07
C ALA A 17 -3.96 -2.72 3.13
N LEU A 18 -2.75 -3.25 3.03
CA LEU A 18 -1.52 -2.45 3.00
C LEU A 18 -1.48 -1.52 1.78
N LYS A 19 -1.77 -2.02 0.58
CA LYS A 19 -1.86 -1.19 -0.64
C LYS A 19 -2.84 -0.04 -0.47
N LYS A 20 -4.02 -0.31 0.09
CA LYS A 20 -5.04 0.71 0.34
C LYS A 20 -4.54 1.76 1.33
N LEU A 21 -3.92 1.35 2.43
CA LEU A 21 -3.35 2.26 3.43
C LEU A 21 -2.30 3.18 2.81
N MET A 22 -1.37 2.63 2.01
CA MET A 22 -0.32 3.42 1.36
C MET A 22 -0.86 4.40 0.32
N ARG A 23 -1.88 4.01 -0.46
CA ARG A 23 -2.55 4.90 -1.42
C ARG A 23 -3.24 6.06 -0.71
N ASN A 24 -4.01 5.76 0.34
CA ASN A 24 -4.66 6.79 1.14
C ASN A 24 -3.66 7.79 1.74
N GLY A 25 -2.50 7.32 2.22
CA GLY A 25 -1.44 8.20 2.74
C GLY A 25 -0.87 9.13 1.66
N ASN A 26 -0.70 8.62 0.43
CA ASN A 26 -0.23 9.41 -0.71
C ASN A 26 -1.25 10.48 -1.14
N ASP A 27 -2.52 10.10 -1.20
CA ASP A 27 -3.62 11.00 -1.55
C ASP A 27 -3.74 12.10 -0.48
N PHE A 28 -3.62 11.74 0.80
CA PHE A 28 -3.57 12.70 1.90
C PHE A 28 -2.43 13.72 1.75
N CYS A 29 -1.20 13.29 1.46
CA CYS A 29 -0.09 14.22 1.21
C CYS A 29 -0.36 15.16 0.03
N THR A 30 -0.99 14.65 -1.03
CA THR A 30 -1.35 15.44 -2.21
C THR A 30 -2.41 16.49 -1.89
N ASP A 31 -3.43 16.11 -1.12
CA ASP A 31 -4.51 17.01 -0.68
C ASP A 31 -3.99 18.08 0.28
N ILE A 32 -3.08 17.72 1.21
CA ILE A 32 -2.42 18.68 2.11
C ILE A 32 -1.57 19.67 1.32
N ALA A 33 -0.79 19.22 0.34
CA ALA A 33 -0.01 20.12 -0.52
C ALA A 33 -0.93 21.11 -1.26
N LYS A 34 -2.04 20.61 -1.81
CA LYS A 34 -3.04 21.47 -2.47
C LYS A 34 -3.66 22.49 -1.52
N CYS A 35 -4.04 22.08 -0.31
CA CYS A 35 -4.60 22.99 0.71
C CYS A 35 -3.61 24.11 1.08
N LEU A 36 -2.32 23.78 1.23
CA LEU A 36 -1.27 24.75 1.53
C LEU A 36 -1.01 25.71 0.36
N GLN A 37 -1.08 25.22 -0.89
CA GLN A 37 -1.04 26.08 -2.08
C GLN A 37 -2.19 27.09 -2.08
N GLU A 38 -3.42 26.62 -1.88
CA GLU A 38 -4.61 27.49 -1.84
C GLU A 38 -4.49 28.54 -0.72
N ARG A 39 -3.93 28.15 0.44
CA ARG A 39 -3.66 29.09 1.52
C ARG A 39 -2.61 30.13 1.12
N SER A 40 -1.50 29.71 0.51
CA SER A 40 -0.48 30.62 -0.01
C SER A 40 -1.07 31.64 -1.00
N ASP A 41 -1.93 31.20 -1.91
CA ASP A 41 -2.56 32.06 -2.91
C ASP A 41 -3.48 33.10 -2.25
N ALA A 42 -4.24 32.69 -1.23
CA ALA A 42 -5.09 33.57 -0.44
C ALA A 42 -4.27 34.62 0.34
N GLU A 43 -3.18 34.20 0.98
CA GLU A 43 -2.26 35.10 1.70
C GLU A 43 -1.60 36.10 0.76
N THR A 44 -1.20 35.65 -0.44
CA THR A 44 -0.65 36.53 -1.48
C THR A 44 -1.69 37.58 -1.93
N ALA A 45 -2.96 37.18 -2.08
CA ALA A 45 -4.03 38.11 -2.43
C ALA A 45 -4.27 39.13 -1.32
N TYR A 46 -4.27 38.69 -0.05
CA TYR A 46 -4.44 39.57 1.11
C TYR A 46 -3.30 40.57 1.24
N ALA A 47 -2.05 40.11 1.11
CA ALA A 47 -0.86 40.96 1.09
C ALA A 47 -0.98 42.07 0.03
N ARG A 48 -1.39 41.74 -1.20
CA ARG A 48 -1.60 42.72 -2.28
C ARG A 48 -2.67 43.76 -1.93
N ALA A 49 -3.78 43.33 -1.32
CA ALA A 49 -4.84 44.23 -0.90
C ALA A 49 -4.37 45.20 0.21
N LEU A 50 -3.65 44.68 1.22
CA LEU A 50 -3.04 45.51 2.26
C LEU A 50 -2.09 46.54 1.67
N ARG A 51 -1.21 46.15 0.73
CA ARG A 51 -0.27 47.08 0.09
C ARG A 51 -1.00 48.24 -0.59
N LYS A 52 -2.03 47.93 -1.37
CA LYS A 52 -2.87 48.94 -2.03
C LYS A 52 -3.54 49.89 -1.03
N ASN A 53 -4.03 49.36 0.09
CA ASN A 53 -4.66 50.15 1.14
C ASN A 53 -3.64 51.06 1.85
N GLY A 54 -2.46 50.53 2.17
CA GLY A 54 -1.35 51.29 2.76
C GLY A 54 -0.92 52.45 1.85
N ASP A 55 -0.72 52.19 0.55
CA ASP A 55 -0.37 53.21 -0.44
C ASP A 55 -1.45 54.29 -0.58
N THR A 56 -2.72 53.89 -0.56
CA THR A 56 -3.86 54.81 -0.61
C THR A 56 -3.90 55.69 0.63
N LEU A 57 -3.67 55.12 1.81
CA LEU A 57 -3.66 55.86 3.06
C LEU A 57 -2.51 56.86 3.13
N GLN A 58 -1.32 56.49 2.68
CA GLN A 58 -0.18 57.41 2.61
C GLN A 58 -0.46 58.61 1.69
N LYS A 59 -1.12 58.37 0.53
CA LYS A 59 -1.56 59.46 -0.36
C LYS A 59 -2.58 60.38 0.29
N LEU A 60 -3.53 59.83 1.05
CA LEU A 60 -4.53 60.61 1.79
C LEU A 60 -3.89 61.39 2.94
N ALA A 61 -2.93 60.78 3.64
CA ALA A 61 -2.18 61.41 4.73
C ALA A 61 -1.55 62.72 4.26
N GLY A 62 -0.99 62.77 3.05
CA GLY A 62 -0.40 63.97 2.46
C GLY A 62 -1.35 65.18 2.31
N ARG A 63 -2.67 65.00 2.48
CA ARG A 63 -3.66 66.09 2.52
C ARG A 63 -3.91 66.63 3.94
N ALA A 64 -3.49 65.88 4.96
CA ALA A 64 -3.60 66.26 6.37
C ALA A 64 -2.41 67.14 6.79
N LYS A 65 -2.51 67.77 7.97
CA LYS A 65 -1.45 68.60 8.56
C LYS A 65 -1.24 68.23 10.03
N GLY A 66 -0.06 68.56 10.56
CA GLY A 66 0.27 68.36 11.97
C GLY A 66 0.23 66.88 12.38
N THR A 67 -0.31 66.61 13.57
CA THR A 67 -0.35 65.27 14.16
C THR A 67 -1.16 64.27 13.33
N LEU A 68 -2.18 64.73 12.59
CA LEU A 68 -3.00 63.87 11.73
C LEU A 68 -2.22 63.32 10.54
N PHE A 69 -1.36 64.15 9.94
CA PHE A 69 -0.42 63.71 8.89
C PHE A 69 0.50 62.61 9.43
N THR A 70 1.11 62.85 10.59
CA THR A 70 2.03 61.89 11.24
C THR A 70 1.31 60.57 11.55
N ALA A 71 0.13 60.62 12.17
CA ALA A 71 -0.63 59.44 12.54
C ALA A 71 -1.01 58.57 11.32
N PHE A 72 -1.54 59.18 10.25
CA PHE A 72 -1.92 58.41 9.06
C PHE A 72 -0.73 57.92 8.24
N THR A 73 0.39 58.64 8.26
CA THR A 73 1.65 58.17 7.66
C THR A 73 2.13 56.90 8.36
N VAL A 74 2.18 56.93 9.70
CA VAL A 74 2.55 55.76 10.51
C VAL A 74 1.60 54.59 10.26
N LEU A 75 0.29 54.84 10.25
CA LEU A 75 -0.69 53.79 9.98
C LEU A 75 -0.50 53.18 8.57
N GLY A 76 -0.24 54.00 7.56
CA GLY A 76 0.06 53.53 6.21
C GLY A 76 1.30 52.64 6.17
N THR A 77 2.36 53.01 6.89
CA THR A 77 3.58 52.20 7.03
C THR A 77 3.30 50.86 7.75
N LEU A 78 2.49 50.86 8.81
CA LEU A 78 2.14 49.63 9.53
C LEU A 78 1.38 48.66 8.61
N ILE A 79 0.43 49.16 7.82
CA ILE A 79 -0.30 48.34 6.83
C ILE A 79 0.65 47.77 5.77
N SER A 80 1.63 48.55 5.29
CA SER A 80 2.64 48.06 4.35
C SER A 80 3.55 46.99 4.96
N LYS A 81 3.92 47.11 6.23
CA LYS A 81 4.70 46.08 6.94
C LYS A 81 3.91 44.78 7.12
N GLU A 82 2.62 44.89 7.46
CA GLU A 82 1.73 43.72 7.57
C GLU A 82 1.61 43.00 6.21
N SER A 83 1.46 43.78 5.12
CA SER A 83 1.49 43.24 3.76
C SER A 83 2.76 42.44 3.46
N GLU A 84 3.93 42.97 3.83
CA GLU A 84 5.21 42.27 3.65
C GLU A 84 5.26 40.97 4.46
N ALA A 85 4.81 40.97 5.72
CA ALA A 85 4.74 39.78 6.56
C ALA A 85 3.87 38.67 5.93
N HIS A 86 2.68 39.02 5.45
CA HIS A 86 1.79 38.09 4.75
C HIS A 86 2.41 37.58 3.44
N SER A 87 3.10 38.43 2.69
CA SER A 87 3.81 38.02 1.47
C SER A 87 4.93 37.02 1.76
N THR A 88 5.69 37.24 2.84
CA THR A 88 6.74 36.31 3.28
C THR A 88 6.14 34.98 3.72
N MET A 89 5.05 35.01 4.50
CA MET A 89 4.36 33.79 4.93
C MET A 89 3.82 32.98 3.74
N ALA A 90 3.21 33.65 2.76
CA ALA A 90 2.74 33.00 1.53
C ALA A 90 3.88 32.28 0.80
N ASN A 91 5.03 32.96 0.63
CA ASN A 91 6.19 32.37 -0.01
C ASN A 91 6.70 31.14 0.76
N ILE A 92 6.84 31.21 2.08
CA ILE A 92 7.28 30.07 2.90
C ILE A 92 6.31 28.89 2.76
N LEU A 93 5.00 29.14 2.86
CA LEU A 93 3.97 28.10 2.67
C LEU A 93 4.11 27.41 1.32
N LEU A 94 4.43 28.16 0.27
CA LEU A 94 4.62 27.64 -1.06
C LEU A 94 5.93 26.87 -1.23
N THR A 95 7.07 27.55 -1.01
CA THR A 95 8.40 27.07 -1.38
C THR A 95 8.93 26.02 -0.44
N ASP A 96 8.63 26.16 0.85
CA ASP A 96 9.29 25.37 1.90
C ASP A 96 8.38 24.24 2.40
N ILE A 97 7.08 24.30 2.09
CA ILE A 97 6.10 23.32 2.58
C ILE A 97 5.31 22.68 1.44
N SER A 98 4.52 23.44 0.67
CA SER A 98 3.63 22.90 -0.37
C SER A 98 4.39 22.16 -1.47
N ILE A 99 5.42 22.80 -2.06
CA ILE A 99 6.23 22.20 -3.13
C ILE A 99 6.98 20.96 -2.63
N PRO A 100 7.71 20.98 -1.50
CA PRO A 100 8.35 19.79 -0.94
C PRO A 100 7.37 18.65 -0.64
N MET A 101 6.18 18.95 -0.12
CA MET A 101 5.15 17.95 0.15
C MET A 101 4.68 17.27 -1.14
N LYS A 102 4.45 18.05 -2.21
CA LYS A 102 4.10 17.51 -3.53
C LYS A 102 5.21 16.63 -4.09
N ASN A 103 6.47 17.08 -4.02
CA ASN A 103 7.63 16.32 -4.49
C ASN A 103 7.81 15.00 -3.71
N LEU A 104 7.56 15.02 -2.40
CA LEU A 104 7.57 13.82 -1.56
C LEU A 104 6.50 12.82 -2.01
N ALA A 105 5.27 13.28 -2.20
CA ALA A 105 4.16 12.43 -2.66
C ALA A 105 4.45 11.80 -4.03
N GLU A 106 5.00 12.57 -4.98
CA GLU A 106 5.39 12.05 -6.30
C GLU A 106 6.51 11.02 -6.23
N THR A 107 7.51 11.24 -5.36
CA THR A 107 8.64 10.31 -5.17
C THR A 107 8.14 9.02 -4.53
N GLN A 108 7.36 9.11 -3.46
CA GLN A 108 6.76 7.95 -2.79
C GLN A 108 5.84 7.16 -3.73
N TYR A 109 5.07 7.83 -4.59
CA TYR A 109 4.25 7.17 -5.60
C TYR A 109 5.10 6.32 -6.56
N LYS A 110 6.20 6.87 -7.07
CA LYS A 110 7.08 6.17 -8.02
C LYS A 110 7.74 4.94 -7.38
N GLU A 111 8.31 5.11 -6.20
CA GLU A 111 8.95 4.02 -5.46
C GLU A 111 7.95 2.92 -5.09
N ARG A 112 6.79 3.33 -4.55
CA ARG A 112 5.71 2.40 -4.20
C ARG A 112 5.25 1.60 -5.42
N LYS A 113 5.04 2.24 -6.57
CA LYS A 113 4.55 1.57 -7.78
C LYS A 113 5.49 0.45 -8.23
N SER A 114 6.81 0.70 -8.25
CA SER A 114 7.82 -0.30 -8.59
C SER A 114 7.78 -1.51 -7.66
N ILE A 115 7.64 -1.26 -6.35
CA ILE A 115 7.53 -2.32 -5.34
C ILE A 115 6.20 -3.07 -5.48
N GLU A 116 5.08 -2.37 -5.67
CA GLU A 116 3.75 -2.96 -5.89
C GLU A 116 3.76 -3.91 -7.10
N GLU A 117 4.42 -3.55 -8.21
CA GLU A 117 4.54 -4.38 -9.40
C GLU A 117 5.29 -5.70 -9.10
N THR A 118 6.41 -5.62 -8.38
CA THR A 118 7.19 -6.78 -7.95
C THR A 118 6.37 -7.70 -7.03
N LEU A 119 5.72 -7.11 -6.02
CA LEU A 119 4.89 -7.84 -5.06
C LEU A 119 3.64 -8.44 -5.70
N ASN A 120 3.02 -7.76 -6.66
CA ASN A 120 1.88 -8.31 -7.41
C ASN A 120 2.27 -9.57 -8.20
N GLY A 121 3.48 -9.60 -8.77
CA GLY A 121 4.03 -10.80 -9.41
C GLY A 121 4.13 -11.97 -8.42
N LYS A 122 4.76 -11.72 -7.26
CA LYS A 122 4.93 -12.73 -6.20
C LYS A 122 3.61 -13.19 -5.59
N PHE A 123 2.66 -12.28 -5.41
CA PHE A 123 1.33 -12.61 -4.90
C PHE A 123 0.55 -13.51 -5.86
N LYS A 124 0.64 -13.25 -7.18
CA LYS A 124 0.05 -14.14 -8.19
C LYS A 124 0.71 -15.52 -8.19
N GLU A 125 2.04 -15.56 -8.14
CA GLU A 125 2.82 -16.81 -8.06
C GLU A 125 2.41 -17.65 -6.84
N TRP A 126 2.31 -17.02 -5.67
CA TRP A 126 1.89 -17.68 -4.43
C TRP A 126 0.46 -18.21 -4.48
N ASN A 127 -0.50 -17.42 -5.00
CA ASN A 127 -1.89 -17.88 -5.14
C ASN A 127 -2.01 -19.07 -6.10
N ASN A 128 -1.29 -19.04 -7.23
CA ASN A 128 -1.25 -20.17 -8.15
C ASN A 128 -0.70 -21.43 -7.47
N ALA A 129 0.39 -21.31 -6.69
CA ALA A 129 0.95 -22.43 -5.93
C ALA A 129 -0.04 -22.97 -4.88
N LYS A 130 -0.75 -22.08 -4.17
CA LYS A 130 -1.81 -22.44 -3.21
C LYS A 130 -2.96 -23.18 -3.88
N ASP A 131 -3.41 -22.73 -5.06
CA ASP A 131 -4.48 -23.40 -5.82
C ASP A 131 -4.05 -24.78 -6.32
N ILE A 132 -2.78 -24.93 -6.73
CA ILE A 132 -2.21 -26.23 -7.08
C ILE A 132 -2.18 -27.15 -5.86
N ASP A 133 -1.70 -26.67 -4.70
CA ASP A 133 -1.68 -27.45 -3.46
C ASP A 133 -3.07 -27.94 -3.06
N ASN A 134 -4.07 -27.05 -3.08
CA ASN A 134 -5.47 -27.39 -2.82
C ASN A 134 -6.00 -28.48 -3.75
N LYS A 135 -5.71 -28.38 -5.06
CA LYS A 135 -6.09 -29.42 -6.04
C LYS A 135 -5.37 -30.74 -5.82
N CYS A 136 -4.10 -30.71 -5.42
CA CYS A 136 -3.32 -31.92 -5.11
C CYS A 136 -3.85 -32.60 -3.84
N ARG A 137 -4.12 -31.82 -2.80
CA ARG A 137 -4.72 -32.29 -1.54
C ARG A 137 -6.08 -32.94 -1.77
N SER A 138 -6.97 -32.32 -2.54
CA SER A 138 -8.28 -32.90 -2.86
C SER A 138 -8.15 -34.23 -3.63
N ARG A 139 -7.27 -34.28 -4.65
CA ARG A 139 -6.99 -35.52 -5.40
C ARG A 139 -6.40 -36.62 -4.51
N HIS A 140 -5.52 -36.27 -3.57
CA HIS A 140 -4.95 -37.21 -2.61
C HIS A 140 -6.05 -37.84 -1.74
N PHE A 141 -6.98 -37.04 -1.21
CA PHE A 141 -8.10 -37.55 -0.41
C PHE A 141 -9.06 -38.43 -1.23
N GLU A 142 -9.31 -38.08 -2.49
CA GLU A 142 -10.09 -38.92 -3.40
C GLU A 142 -9.44 -40.29 -3.61
N LYS A 143 -8.15 -40.32 -3.96
CA LYS A 143 -7.41 -41.57 -4.17
C LYS A 143 -7.25 -42.41 -2.91
N SER A 144 -7.09 -41.77 -1.75
CA SER A 144 -7.06 -42.49 -0.47
C SER A 144 -8.38 -43.22 -0.21
N ARG A 145 -9.52 -42.57 -0.45
CA ARG A 145 -10.85 -43.20 -0.32
C ARG A 145 -11.08 -44.32 -1.33
N GLU A 146 -10.64 -44.15 -2.58
CA GLU A 146 -10.70 -45.20 -3.60
C GLU A 146 -9.91 -46.44 -3.17
N ILE A 147 -8.69 -46.26 -2.65
CA ILE A 147 -7.84 -47.35 -2.16
C ILE A 147 -8.50 -48.08 -0.99
N GLU A 148 -9.04 -47.35 -0.01
CA GLU A 148 -9.75 -47.94 1.12
C GLU A 148 -10.97 -48.76 0.67
N ALA A 149 -11.76 -48.23 -0.27
CA ALA A 149 -12.90 -48.94 -0.84
C ALA A 149 -12.49 -50.21 -1.58
N LEU A 150 -11.42 -50.16 -2.37
CA LEU A 150 -10.87 -51.34 -3.05
C LEU A 150 -10.37 -52.39 -2.06
N HIS A 151 -9.70 -51.99 -0.98
CA HIS A 151 -9.27 -52.91 0.08
C HIS A 151 -10.44 -53.61 0.76
N LEU A 152 -11.51 -52.89 1.08
CA LEU A 152 -12.74 -53.47 1.64
C LEU A 152 -13.37 -54.48 0.67
N ASN A 153 -13.51 -54.10 -0.61
CA ASN A 153 -14.04 -54.97 -1.65
C ASN A 153 -13.21 -56.27 -1.77
N ILE A 154 -11.88 -56.19 -1.84
CA ILE A 154 -11.00 -57.38 -1.92
C ILE A 154 -11.13 -58.25 -0.67
N SER A 155 -11.23 -57.63 0.51
CA SER A 155 -11.34 -58.37 1.79
C SER A 155 -12.62 -59.20 1.89
N SER A 156 -13.69 -58.76 1.22
CA SER A 156 -14.99 -59.43 1.18
C SER A 156 -15.02 -60.67 0.26
N LEU A 157 -14.00 -60.87 -0.58
CA LEU A 157 -13.95 -62.00 -1.53
C LEU A 157 -13.56 -63.35 -0.87
N PRO A 158 -13.99 -64.50 -1.43
CA PRO A 158 -13.55 -65.82 -1.01
C PRO A 158 -12.01 -65.96 -1.05
N LYS A 159 -11.42 -66.77 -0.15
CA LYS A 159 -9.95 -66.89 0.01
C LYS A 159 -9.21 -67.26 -1.28
N THR A 160 -9.83 -68.06 -2.16
CA THR A 160 -9.30 -68.47 -3.47
C THR A 160 -9.25 -67.32 -4.49
N SER A 161 -10.23 -66.41 -4.49
CA SER A 161 -10.27 -65.24 -5.37
C SER A 161 -9.40 -64.06 -4.90
N ARG A 162 -9.09 -64.00 -3.59
CA ARG A 162 -8.23 -62.94 -3.01
C ARG A 162 -6.79 -62.95 -3.53
N ARG A 163 -6.22 -64.12 -3.89
CA ARG A 163 -4.87 -64.22 -4.45
C ARG A 163 -4.79 -63.58 -5.84
N MET A 164 -5.75 -63.90 -6.71
CA MET A 164 -5.82 -63.37 -8.09
C MET A 164 -6.01 -61.85 -8.11
N ALA A 165 -6.85 -61.30 -7.22
CA ALA A 165 -7.10 -59.86 -7.15
C ALA A 165 -5.92 -59.03 -6.59
N ARG A 166 -5.11 -59.61 -5.70
CA ARG A 166 -3.91 -58.93 -5.14
C ARG A 166 -2.82 -58.72 -6.19
N ASP A 167 -2.64 -59.65 -7.12
CA ASP A 167 -1.61 -59.55 -8.16
C ASP A 167 -1.96 -58.47 -9.19
N SER A 168 -3.23 -58.32 -9.57
CA SER A 168 -3.69 -57.24 -10.47
C SER A 168 -3.60 -55.84 -9.84
N THR A 169 -3.73 -55.74 -8.51
CA THR A 169 -3.69 -54.45 -7.81
C THR A 169 -2.25 -53.92 -7.66
N LYS A 170 -1.26 -54.82 -7.54
CA LYS A 170 0.18 -54.43 -7.46
C LYS A 170 0.71 -53.80 -8.76
N GLU A 171 0.28 -54.29 -9.92
CA GLU A 171 0.66 -53.68 -11.21
C GLU A 171 0.10 -52.26 -11.38
N ASN A 172 -1.11 -52.00 -10.88
CA ASN A 172 -1.76 -50.68 -10.99
C ASN A 172 -1.18 -49.66 -9.98
N ILE A 173 -0.76 -50.11 -8.79
CA ILE A 173 -0.07 -49.27 -7.79
C ILE A 173 1.37 -48.94 -8.21
N MET A 174 2.11 -49.85 -8.87
CA MET A 174 3.45 -49.54 -9.40
C MET A 174 3.43 -48.63 -10.64
N SER A 175 2.31 -48.59 -11.38
CA SER A 175 2.14 -47.73 -12.57
C SER A 175 1.68 -46.31 -12.23
N THR A 176 1.21 -46.06 -11.00
CA THR A 176 0.91 -44.72 -10.51
C THR A 176 2.16 -44.17 -9.84
N PRO A 177 2.80 -43.11 -10.37
CA PRO A 177 4.02 -42.59 -9.77
C PRO A 177 3.68 -42.05 -8.38
N LEU A 178 4.14 -42.75 -7.34
CA LEU A 178 4.18 -42.32 -5.94
C LEU A 178 5.26 -41.25 -5.73
N VAL A 179 5.41 -40.34 -6.68
CA VAL A 179 6.33 -39.21 -6.60
C VAL A 179 5.53 -37.96 -6.93
N MET A 180 4.69 -37.55 -5.99
CA MET A 180 4.32 -36.15 -5.90
C MET A 180 5.19 -35.53 -4.81
N SER A 181 6.47 -35.35 -5.11
CA SER A 181 7.30 -34.41 -4.35
C SER A 181 6.70 -33.02 -4.61
N CYS A 182 5.84 -32.58 -3.70
CA CYS A 182 5.43 -31.18 -3.63
C CYS A 182 6.67 -30.37 -3.28
N VAL A 183 7.40 -29.93 -4.30
CA VAL A 183 8.46 -28.95 -4.13
C VAL A 183 7.76 -27.64 -3.77
N LEU A 184 7.79 -27.31 -2.48
CA LEU A 184 7.40 -25.98 -2.00
C LEU A 184 8.34 -24.94 -2.63
N PRO A 185 7.83 -23.74 -2.99
CA PRO A 185 8.69 -22.67 -3.46
C PRO A 185 9.64 -22.27 -2.33
N GLY A 186 10.91 -22.67 -2.44
CA GLY A 186 11.92 -22.51 -1.39
C GLY A 186 12.94 -23.65 -1.24
N GLY A 187 12.84 -24.74 -2.01
CA GLY A 187 13.95 -25.70 -2.19
C GLY A 187 14.39 -26.48 -0.96
N ARG A 188 13.56 -26.57 0.10
CA ARG A 188 13.85 -27.49 1.22
C ARG A 188 13.22 -28.85 0.94
N HIS A 189 14.06 -29.79 0.50
CA HIS A 189 13.77 -31.22 0.57
C HIS A 189 13.72 -31.64 2.04
N ILE A 190 12.56 -32.10 2.50
CA ILE A 190 12.50 -32.91 3.73
C ILE A 190 12.76 -34.34 3.27
N SER A 191 14.00 -34.80 3.42
CA SER A 191 14.33 -36.22 3.37
C SER A 191 13.67 -36.89 4.56
N ALA A 192 12.61 -37.67 4.31
CA ALA A 192 12.08 -38.59 5.29
C ALA A 192 13.10 -39.71 5.50
N SER A 193 13.95 -39.56 6.52
CA SER A 193 14.73 -40.63 7.13
C SER A 193 13.90 -41.32 8.20
N GLU A 194 13.90 -42.65 8.13
CA GLU A 194 13.69 -43.64 9.20
C GLU A 194 12.32 -43.71 9.91
N LYS A 195 11.64 -44.83 9.67
CA LYS A 195 11.52 -45.92 10.66
C LYS A 195 11.36 -47.27 9.96
#